data_AF-A0A7K4M0L5-F1
#
_entry.id   AF-A0A7K4M0L5-F1
#
_cell.length_a   1.000
_cell.length_b   1.000
_cell.length_c   1.000
_cell.angle_alpha   90.00
_cell.angle_beta   90.00
_cell.angle_gamma   90.00
#
_symmetry.space_group_name_H-M   'P 1'
#
loop_
_entity.id
_entity.type
_entity.pdbx_description
1 polymer ?
#
loop_
_entity_poly.entity_id
_entity_poly.type
_entity_poly.pdbx_seq_one_letter_code
_entity_poly.pdbx_strand_id
1 'polypeptide(L)'
;AGPHGGHRSPQGTQEPVRDTRDPLPRSRAAHIEVIPCKICGDKSSGIHYGVITCEGCKGFFRRSQQSSLSYACSRQQNCPIDRASRNRCQHCRLQKCLRLGMSR
;
A
#
# COMPACT_ATOMS: atom_id res chain seq x y z
N ALA A 1 57.58 39.66 -28.82
CA ALA A 1 56.55 40.00 -29.84
C ALA A 1 55.70 38.74 -30.06
N GLY A 2 54.40 38.80 -29.78
CA GLY A 2 53.42 37.77 -30.17
C GLY A 2 53.05 37.87 -31.66
N PRO A 3 52.13 37.04 -32.20
CA PRO A 3 50.85 36.70 -31.55
C PRO A 3 50.44 35.21 -31.57
N HIS A 4 49.73 34.78 -30.52
CA HIS A 4 48.88 33.61 -30.52
C HIS A 4 47.41 34.07 -30.66
N GLY A 5 46.73 33.68 -31.74
CA GLY A 5 45.28 33.47 -31.74
C GLY A 5 44.99 32.01 -31.33
N GLY A 6 43.83 31.59 -30.85
CA GLY A 6 42.58 32.25 -30.53
C GLY A 6 41.63 31.23 -29.87
N HIS A 7 40.44 31.72 -29.47
CA HIS A 7 39.17 30.99 -29.29
C HIS A 7 38.97 29.96 -28.16
N ARG A 8 38.60 30.49 -26.97
CA ARG A 8 37.31 30.35 -26.25
C ARG A 8 36.37 29.17 -26.59
N SER A 9 36.08 28.28 -25.63
CA SER A 9 34.78 28.07 -24.91
C SER A 9 34.59 26.63 -24.34
N PRO A 10 33.68 26.42 -23.36
CA PRO A 10 33.73 25.32 -22.40
C PRO A 10 32.93 24.07 -22.82
N GLN A 11 33.35 22.92 -22.30
CA GLN A 11 32.61 21.65 -22.40
C GLN A 11 31.46 21.66 -21.39
N GLY A 12 30.24 21.87 -21.87
CA GLY A 12 29.01 21.74 -21.11
C GLY A 12 28.68 20.28 -20.83
N THR A 13 28.27 20.00 -19.60
CA THR A 13 27.71 18.73 -19.14
C THR A 13 26.44 18.39 -19.90
N GLN A 14 26.33 17.15 -20.39
CA GLN A 14 25.14 16.64 -21.06
C GLN A 14 24.07 16.30 -20.02
N GLU A 15 23.03 17.13 -19.93
CA GLU A 15 21.80 16.85 -19.19
C GLU A 15 20.97 15.77 -19.92
N PRO A 16 20.32 14.82 -19.22
CA PRO A 16 19.44 13.86 -19.86
C PRO A 16 18.13 14.54 -20.32
N VAL A 17 17.87 14.47 -21.63
CA VAL A 17 16.65 14.98 -22.27
C VAL A 17 15.44 14.21 -21.72
N ARG A 18 14.58 14.89 -20.96
CA ARG A 18 13.31 14.32 -20.46
C ARG A 18 12.31 14.25 -21.62
N ASP A 19 12.03 13.04 -22.10
CA ASP A 19 10.95 12.74 -23.05
C ASP A 19 9.61 13.20 -22.45
N THR A 20 9.09 14.33 -22.92
CA THR A 20 7.83 14.92 -22.44
C THR A 20 6.65 14.43 -23.26
N ARG A 21 6.50 13.11 -23.40
CA ARG A 21 5.29 12.49 -23.97
C ARG A 21 4.44 11.91 -22.85
N ASP A 22 3.99 12.78 -21.95
CA ASP A 22 2.84 12.47 -21.10
C ASP A 22 1.59 12.36 -22.00
N PRO A 23 0.93 11.19 -22.08
CA PRO A 23 -0.34 11.09 -22.79
C PRO A 23 -1.40 11.89 -22.02
N LEU A 24 -2.09 12.78 -22.72
CA LEU A 24 -3.30 13.49 -22.31
C LEU A 24 -4.17 12.67 -21.31
N PRO A 25 -4.80 13.31 -20.29
CA PRO A 25 -5.62 12.61 -19.33
C PRO A 25 -6.85 12.03 -20.04
N ARG A 26 -6.82 10.73 -20.33
CA ARG A 26 -7.96 9.97 -20.82
C ARG A 26 -9.03 9.99 -19.73
N SER A 27 -10.13 10.66 -20.07
CA SER A 27 -11.44 10.68 -19.43
C SER A 27 -11.47 10.97 -17.92
N ARG A 28 -12.32 11.94 -17.54
CA ARG A 28 -12.82 12.09 -16.16
C ARG A 28 -13.72 10.90 -15.80
N ALA A 29 -13.21 9.68 -15.83
CA ALA A 29 -13.72 8.64 -14.96
C ALA A 29 -13.50 9.18 -13.55
N ALA A 30 -14.57 9.43 -12.82
CA ALA A 30 -14.48 9.82 -11.42
C ALA A 30 -13.42 8.93 -10.76
N HIS A 31 -12.35 9.53 -10.24
CA HIS A 31 -11.43 8.85 -9.34
C HIS A 31 -12.28 8.45 -8.14
N ILE A 32 -12.97 7.32 -8.22
CA ILE A 32 -13.53 6.63 -7.06
C ILE A 32 -12.27 6.19 -6.33
N GLU A 33 -11.83 7.01 -5.37
CA GLU A 33 -10.72 6.66 -4.50
C GLU A 33 -11.03 5.29 -3.90
N VAL A 34 -10.24 4.28 -4.29
CA VAL A 34 -10.41 2.93 -3.77
C VAL A 34 -10.06 3.00 -2.29
N ILE A 35 -11.09 2.97 -1.44
CA ILE A 35 -10.91 3.01 0.01
C ILE A 35 -10.05 1.79 0.40
N PRO A 36 -8.88 1.97 1.03
CA PRO A 36 -8.01 0.85 1.38
C PRO A 36 -8.62 -0.02 2.48
N CYS A 37 -8.19 -1.28 2.55
CA CYS A 37 -8.57 -2.21 3.60
C CYS A 37 -8.27 -1.63 4.99
N LYS A 38 -9.30 -1.45 5.82
CA LYS A 38 -9.16 -0.84 7.15
C LYS A 38 -8.32 -1.70 8.12
N ILE A 39 -8.10 -2.97 7.81
CA ILE A 39 -7.28 -3.88 8.63
C ILE A 39 -5.79 -3.74 8.32
N CYS A 40 -5.38 -3.80 7.06
CA CYS A 40 -3.96 -3.89 6.68
C CYS A 40 -3.51 -2.89 5.62
N GLY A 41 -4.38 -2.00 5.15
CA GLY A 41 -4.07 -0.97 4.15
C GLY A 41 -3.92 -1.47 2.71
N ASP A 42 -4.13 -2.76 2.44
CA ASP A 42 -4.08 -3.33 1.09
C ASP A 42 -5.29 -2.89 0.24
N LYS A 43 -5.24 -3.10 -1.08
CA LYS A 43 -6.35 -2.77 -1.98
C LYS A 43 -7.61 -3.50 -1.51
N SER A 44 -8.67 -2.76 -1.22
CA SER A 44 -9.93 -3.35 -0.80
C SER A 44 -10.67 -3.97 -1.98
N SER A 45 -11.52 -4.94 -1.69
CA SER A 45 -12.48 -5.51 -2.63
C SER A 45 -13.93 -5.12 -2.29
N GLY A 46 -14.12 -4.26 -1.28
CA GLY A 46 -15.43 -3.80 -0.80
C GLY A 46 -15.66 -4.06 0.68
N ILE A 47 -16.93 -4.01 1.09
CA ILE A 47 -17.37 -4.29 2.46
C ILE A 47 -17.53 -5.80 2.65
N HIS A 48 -16.85 -6.34 3.65
CA HIS A 48 -17.02 -7.74 4.08
C HIS A 48 -17.17 -7.76 5.59
N TYR A 49 -18.19 -8.45 6.09
CA TYR A 49 -18.46 -8.53 7.53
C TYR A 49 -18.60 -7.14 8.17
N GLY A 50 -19.26 -6.19 7.48
CA GLY A 50 -19.48 -4.82 7.97
C GLY A 50 -18.32 -3.83 7.80
N VAL A 51 -17.14 -4.26 7.34
CA VAL A 51 -15.96 -3.38 7.21
C VAL A 51 -15.34 -3.43 5.82
N ILE A 52 -14.84 -2.29 5.31
CA ILE A 52 -14.05 -2.25 4.07
C ILE A 52 -12.75 -3.03 4.24
N THR A 53 -12.62 -4.16 3.52
CA THR A 53 -11.46 -5.05 3.65
C THR A 53 -10.99 -5.58 2.29
N CYS A 54 -9.79 -6.17 2.28
CA CYS A 54 -9.27 -6.93 1.14
C CYS A 54 -9.62 -8.41 1.26
N GLU A 55 -9.52 -9.17 0.17
CA GLU A 55 -9.79 -10.61 0.14
C GLU A 55 -8.96 -11.39 1.19
N GLY A 56 -7.72 -10.96 1.44
CA GLY A 56 -6.87 -11.59 2.45
C GLY A 56 -7.41 -11.47 3.88
N CYS A 57 -7.98 -10.32 4.25
CA CYS A 57 -8.54 -10.09 5.58
C CYS A 57 -9.95 -10.68 5.72
N LYS A 58 -10.77 -10.62 4.66
CA LYS A 58 -12.03 -11.34 4.54
C LYS A 58 -11.85 -12.84 4.79
N GLY A 59 -10.96 -13.48 4.02
CA GLY A 59 -10.72 -14.92 4.13
C GLY A 59 -10.10 -15.33 5.47
N PHE A 60 -9.23 -14.48 6.03
CA PHE A 60 -8.70 -14.68 7.38
C PHE A 60 -9.81 -14.68 8.42
N PHE A 61 -10.64 -13.63 8.45
CA PHE A 61 -11.72 -13.50 9.42
C PHE A 61 -12.72 -14.68 9.35
N ARG A 62 -13.11 -15.09 8.13
CA ARG A 62 -13.97 -16.26 7.91
C ARG A 62 -13.42 -17.52 8.58
N ARG A 63 -12.12 -17.82 8.38
CA ARG A 63 -11.48 -19.00 8.96
C ARG A 63 -11.36 -18.89 10.48
N SER A 64 -11.06 -17.70 10.99
CA SER A 64 -10.95 -17.46 12.43
C SER A 64 -12.30 -17.61 13.16
N GLN A 65 -13.43 -17.32 12.49
CA GLN A 65 -14.78 -17.50 13.03
C GLN A 65 -15.29 -18.95 13.00
N GLN A 66 -14.63 -19.83 12.24
CA GLN A 66 -14.98 -21.26 12.14
C GLN A 66 -14.02 -22.13 12.94
N SER A 67 -12.86 -21.60 13.31
CA SER A 67 -11.84 -22.32 14.04
C SER A 67 -12.06 -22.20 15.55
N SER A 68 -11.92 -23.31 16.27
CA SER A 68 -11.81 -23.33 17.74
C SER A 68 -10.43 -22.90 18.25
N LEU A 69 -9.50 -22.60 17.34
CA LEU A 69 -8.11 -22.34 17.65
C LEU A 69 -7.95 -20.91 18.18
N SER A 70 -7.53 -20.80 19.44
CA SER A 70 -7.23 -19.51 20.07
C SER A 70 -5.85 -19.02 19.65
N TYR A 71 -5.78 -17.90 18.93
CA TYR A 71 -4.49 -17.31 18.56
C TYR A 71 -3.83 -16.66 19.78
N ALA A 72 -2.54 -16.90 19.98
CA ALA A 72 -1.73 -16.19 20.96
C ALA A 72 -0.82 -15.16 20.27
N CYS A 73 -0.56 -14.04 20.93
CA CYS A 73 0.48 -13.11 20.52
C CYS A 73 1.79 -13.49 21.21
N SER A 74 2.89 -13.54 20.46
CA SER A 74 4.24 -13.75 21.00
C SER A 74 4.92 -12.45 21.46
N ARG A 75 4.22 -11.31 21.42
CA ARG A 75 4.69 -9.99 21.81
C ARG A 75 3.65 -9.31 22.73
N GLN A 76 3.65 -7.98 22.76
CA GLN A 76 2.81 -7.15 23.64
C GLN A 76 1.37 -6.92 23.10
N GLN A 77 0.81 -7.88 22.36
CA GLN A 77 -0.56 -7.80 21.79
C GLN A 77 -0.89 -6.54 20.95
N ASN A 78 0.12 -5.79 20.51
CA ASN A 78 -0.02 -4.59 19.69
C ASN A 78 0.82 -4.66 18.41
N CYS A 79 0.87 -5.84 17.77
CA CYS A 79 1.64 -5.99 16.54
C CYS A 79 1.07 -5.11 15.42
N PRO A 80 1.91 -4.36 14.69
CA PRO A 80 1.45 -3.60 13.53
C PRO A 80 0.90 -4.56 12.48
N ILE A 81 -0.22 -4.18 11.87
CA ILE A 81 -0.89 -4.95 10.81
C ILE A 81 -0.93 -4.09 9.55
N ASP A 82 -0.01 -4.38 8.64
CA ASP A 82 0.12 -3.77 7.31
C ASP A 82 0.14 -4.86 6.22
N ARG A 83 0.23 -4.46 4.94
CA ARG A 83 0.22 -5.40 3.80
C ARG A 83 1.34 -6.45 3.89
N ALA A 84 2.54 -6.07 4.32
CA ALA A 84 3.71 -6.95 4.39
C ALA A 84 3.76 -7.77 5.70
N SER A 85 3.15 -7.27 6.77
CA SER A 85 3.28 -7.84 8.12
C SER A 85 2.03 -8.54 8.65
N ARG A 86 0.88 -8.42 7.99
CA ARG A 86 -0.42 -8.95 8.48
C ARG A 86 -0.43 -10.44 8.83
N ASN A 87 0.49 -11.24 8.29
CA ASN A 87 0.56 -12.68 8.60
C ASN A 87 1.45 -13.01 9.81
N ARG A 88 2.24 -12.06 10.33
CA ARG A 88 3.19 -12.30 11.43
C ARG A 88 2.51 -12.57 12.78
N CYS A 89 1.32 -12.02 13.01
CA CYS A 89 0.59 -12.23 14.26
C CYS A 89 -0.91 -12.34 14.01
N GLN A 90 -1.43 -13.56 14.06
CA GLN A 90 -2.84 -13.87 13.86
C GLN A 90 -3.71 -13.28 14.97
N HIS A 91 -3.25 -13.32 16.23
CA HIS A 91 -3.96 -12.72 17.37
C HIS A 91 -4.24 -11.23 17.14
N CYS A 92 -3.22 -10.43 16.87
CA CYS A 92 -3.38 -8.99 16.70
C CYS A 92 -4.19 -8.64 15.45
N ARG A 93 -4.07 -9.45 14.38
CA ARG A 93 -4.88 -9.29 13.18
C ARG A 93 -6.36 -9.53 13.48
N LEU A 94 -6.70 -10.63 14.17
CA LEU A 94 -8.08 -10.94 14.54
C LEU A 94 -8.65 -9.89 15.49
N GLN A 95 -7.89 -9.50 16.51
CA GLN A 95 -8.28 -8.44 17.43
C GLN A 95 -8.54 -7.12 16.71
N LYS A 96 -7.73 -6.76 15.70
CA LYS A 96 -7.98 -5.56 14.88
C LYS A 96 -9.26 -5.70 14.06
N CYS A 97 -9.55 -6.87 13.50
CA CYS A 97 -10.82 -7.13 12.82
C CYS A 97 -12.02 -6.90 13.74
N LEU A 98 -12.02 -7.51 14.93
CA LEU A 98 -13.11 -7.39 15.90
C LEU A 98 -13.26 -5.96 16.40
N ARG A 99 -12.16 -5.29 16.75
CA ARG A 99 -12.16 -3.90 17.23
C ARG A 99 -12.75 -2.91 16.22
N LEU A 100 -12.54 -3.17 14.93
CA LEU A 100 -13.09 -2.35 13.85
C LEU A 100 -14.52 -2.74 13.45
N GLY A 101 -15.15 -3.67 14.18
CA GLY A 101 -16.55 -4.03 14.00
C GLY A 101 -16.80 -5.13 12.97
N MET A 102 -15.80 -5.96 12.65
CA MET A 102 -16.08 -7.15 11.84
C MET A 102 -16.93 -8.15 12.63
N SER A 103 -18.14 -8.44 12.15
CA SER A 103 -19.10 -9.36 12.77
C SER A 103 -19.75 -10.28 11.73
N ARG A 104 -20.38 -11.36 12.19
CA ARG A 104 -21.10 -12.33 11.32
C ARG A 104 -22.26 -11.68 10.57
#